data_AF-A0A5A8UHF9-F1
#
_entry.id   AF-A0A5A8UHF9-F1
#
_cell.length_a   1.000
_cell.length_b   1.000
_cell.length_c   1.000
_cell.angle_alpha   90.00
_cell.angle_beta   90.00
_cell.angle_gamma   90.00
#
_symmetry.space_group_name_H-M   'P 1'
#
loop_
_entity.id
_entity.type
_entity.pdbx_description
1 polymer ?
#
loop_
_entity_poly.entity_id
_entity_poly.type
_entity_poly.pdbx_seq_one_letter_code
_entity_poly.pdbx_strand_id
1 'polypeptide(L)'
;MSKKITNLANFAPHGALGLAFTQARKLGHLNSQLLQYLPEPLQSLSLCAFDDNTATFVADNQALAFRAQKQSSVLLEALWQIEALTQIKKVAIKVDLQKY
;
A
#
# COMPACT_ATOMS: atom_id res chain seq x y z
N MET A 1 -34.48 9.02 -17.27
CA MET A 1 -33.93 8.15 -16.21
C MET A 1 -33.02 8.98 -15.32
N SER A 2 -33.35 9.13 -14.03
CA SER A 2 -32.50 9.88 -13.08
C SER A 2 -31.27 9.03 -12.74
N LYS A 3 -30.06 9.53 -13.03
CA LYS A 3 -28.81 8.87 -12.61
C LYS A 3 -28.71 8.97 -11.08
N LYS A 4 -28.83 7.84 -10.39
CA LYS A 4 -28.51 7.76 -8.96
C LYS A 4 -27.01 8.00 -8.79
N ILE A 5 -26.64 9.19 -8.32
CA ILE A 5 -25.27 9.48 -7.90
C ILE A 5 -25.08 8.81 -6.54
N THR A 6 -24.28 7.73 -6.52
CA THR A 6 -23.93 7.05 -5.26
C THR A 6 -22.63 7.62 -4.75
N ASN A 7 -22.65 8.20 -3.55
CA ASN A 7 -21.42 8.67 -2.92
C ASN A 7 -20.56 7.47 -2.50
N LEU A 8 -19.46 7.27 -3.22
CA LEU A 8 -18.54 6.15 -3.01
C LEU A 8 -17.81 6.22 -1.66
N ALA A 9 -17.71 7.40 -1.04
CA ALA A 9 -17.11 7.55 0.29
C ALA A 9 -17.92 6.81 1.37
N ASN A 10 -19.25 6.78 1.23
CA ASN A 10 -20.16 6.10 2.15
C ASN A 10 -20.67 4.76 1.61
N PHE A 11 -20.17 4.32 0.45
CA PHE A 11 -20.54 3.04 -0.12
C PHE A 11 -19.95 1.90 0.73
N ALA A 12 -20.81 1.04 1.23
CA ALA A 12 -20.44 -0.14 2.02
C ALA A 12 -21.05 -1.38 1.34
N PRO A 13 -20.31 -2.01 0.40
CA PRO A 13 -20.78 -3.24 -0.21
C PRO A 13 -20.76 -4.39 0.80
N HIS A 14 -21.61 -5.40 0.58
CA HIS A 14 -21.68 -6.59 1.44
C HIS A 14 -20.92 -7.77 0.80
N GLY A 15 -20.67 -8.81 1.59
CA GLY A 15 -20.00 -10.02 1.12
C GLY A 15 -18.53 -9.79 0.72
N ALA A 16 -18.04 -10.56 -0.26
CA ALA A 16 -16.64 -10.51 -0.68
C ALA A 16 -16.20 -9.12 -1.20
N LEU A 17 -17.08 -8.41 -1.90
CA LEU A 17 -16.82 -7.05 -2.38
C LEU A 17 -16.64 -6.07 -1.20
N GLY A 18 -17.45 -6.22 -0.16
CA GLY A 18 -17.34 -5.47 1.09
C GLY A 18 -15.99 -5.62 1.75
N LEU A 19 -15.53 -6.86 1.89
CA LEU A 19 -14.23 -7.18 2.47
C LEU A 19 -13.07 -6.56 1.66
N ALA A 20 -13.12 -6.68 0.34
CA ALA A 20 -12.12 -6.08 -0.55
C ALA A 20 -12.09 -4.55 -0.40
N PHE A 21 -13.25 -3.90 -0.29
CA PHE A 21 -13.34 -2.44 -0.10
C PHE A 21 -12.75 -2.01 1.25
N THR A 22 -13.05 -2.73 2.32
CA THR A 22 -12.49 -2.47 3.65
C THR A 22 -10.97 -2.65 3.66
N GLN A 23 -10.45 -3.69 2.99
CA GLN A 23 -9.01 -3.92 2.84
C GLN A 23 -8.35 -2.79 2.06
N ALA A 24 -8.92 -2.39 0.92
CA ALA A 24 -8.40 -1.28 0.11
C ALA A 24 -8.38 0.05 0.89
N ARG A 25 -9.43 0.36 1.66
CA ARG A 25 -9.45 1.54 2.54
C ARG A 25 -8.38 1.48 3.62
N LYS A 26 -8.19 0.31 4.24
CA LYS A 26 -7.12 0.09 5.24
C LYS A 26 -5.75 0.36 4.63
N LEU A 27 -5.48 -0.20 3.44
CA LEU A 27 -4.22 0.04 2.72
C LEU A 27 -4.05 1.52 2.35
N GLY A 28 -5.11 2.19 1.89
CA GLY A 28 -5.08 3.64 1.61
C GLY A 28 -4.68 4.45 2.84
N HIS A 29 -5.30 4.19 3.99
CA HIS A 29 -4.97 4.86 5.25
C HIS A 29 -3.53 4.59 5.70
N LEU A 30 -3.05 3.35 5.59
CA LEU A 30 -1.67 2.99 5.91
C LEU A 30 -0.67 3.69 4.98
N ASN A 31 -0.95 3.76 3.67
CA ASN A 31 -0.11 4.49 2.71
C ASN A 31 -0.04 5.98 3.05
N SER A 32 -1.15 6.61 3.44
CA SER A 32 -1.14 8.01 3.87
C SER A 32 -0.24 8.28 5.08
N GLN A 33 -0.18 7.34 6.03
CA GLN A 33 0.76 7.44 7.16
C GLN A 33 2.20 7.20 6.71
N LEU A 34 2.40 6.18 5.87
CA LEU A 34 3.72 5.74 5.44
C LEU A 34 4.49 6.81 4.64
N LEU A 35 3.77 7.65 3.88
CA LEU A 35 4.37 8.78 3.15
C LEU A 35 5.18 9.73 4.03
N GLN A 36 4.87 9.83 5.33
CA GLN A 36 5.59 10.69 6.28
C GLN A 36 6.95 10.12 6.67
N TYR A 37 7.15 8.81 6.51
CA TYR A 37 8.34 8.08 6.95
C TYR A 37 9.19 7.59 5.78
N LEU A 38 8.66 7.62 4.55
CA LEU A 38 9.42 7.23 3.35
C LEU A 38 10.40 8.33 2.93
N PRO A 39 11.63 7.97 2.54
CA PRO A 39 12.56 8.92 1.97
C PRO A 39 12.06 9.38 0.59
N GLU A 40 12.40 10.61 0.19
CA GLU A 40 11.98 11.24 -1.07
C GLU A 40 12.09 10.31 -2.30
N PRO A 41 13.19 9.55 -2.51
CA PRO A 41 13.34 8.70 -3.69
C PRO A 41 12.37 7.51 -3.75
N LEU A 42 11.68 7.20 -2.64
CA LEU A 42 10.75 6.08 -2.49
C LEU A 42 9.31 6.55 -2.25
N GLN A 43 9.01 7.84 -2.34
CA GLN A 43 7.66 8.37 -2.03
C GLN A 43 6.55 7.86 -2.95
N SER A 44 6.87 7.45 -4.20
CA SER A 44 5.86 6.86 -5.09
C SER A 44 5.65 5.36 -4.86
N LEU A 45 6.41 4.75 -3.94
CA LEU A 45 6.24 3.35 -3.57
C LEU A 45 4.95 3.17 -2.75
N SER A 46 4.11 2.22 -3.12
CA SER A 46 2.82 1.99 -2.44
C SER A 46 2.76 0.61 -1.80
N LEU A 47 2.33 0.53 -0.54
CA LEU A 47 2.01 -0.71 0.15
C LEU A 47 0.72 -1.28 -0.44
N CYS A 48 0.79 -2.45 -1.08
CA CYS A 48 -0.35 -3.07 -1.76
C CYS A 48 -0.92 -4.28 -1.02
N ALA A 49 -0.12 -4.90 -0.15
CA ALA A 49 -0.54 -6.02 0.68
C ALA A 49 0.39 -6.13 1.88
N PHE A 50 -0.12 -6.70 2.95
CA PHE A 50 0.70 -7.20 4.05
C PHE A 50 0.01 -8.42 4.64
N ASP A 51 0.79 -9.42 4.97
CA ASP A 51 0.39 -10.63 5.69
C ASP A 51 1.41 -10.88 6.80
N ASP A 52 1.01 -11.59 7.86
CA ASP A 52 1.81 -12.10 8.99
C ASP A 52 3.09 -11.31 9.33
N ASN A 53 4.12 -11.47 8.49
CA ASN A 53 5.45 -10.92 8.66
C ASN A 53 6.02 -10.22 7.41
N THR A 54 5.26 -10.12 6.31
CA THR A 54 5.72 -9.59 5.02
C THR A 54 4.85 -8.44 4.54
N ALA A 55 5.46 -7.30 4.25
CA ALA A 55 4.85 -6.20 3.52
C ALA A 55 5.22 -6.29 2.04
N THR A 56 4.23 -6.19 1.16
CA THR A 56 4.45 -6.12 -0.29
C THR A 56 4.20 -4.70 -0.79
N PHE A 57 5.22 -4.15 -1.44
CA PHE A 57 5.16 -2.87 -2.11
C PHE A 57 5.07 -3.04 -3.62
N VAL A 58 4.42 -2.08 -4.25
CA VAL A 58 4.39 -1.90 -5.70
C VAL A 58 5.15 -0.62 -6.05
N ALA A 59 5.99 -0.73 -7.07
CA ALA A 59 6.75 0.36 -7.67
C ALA A 59 6.25 0.62 -9.10
N ASP A 60 6.17 1.88 -9.49
CA ASP A 60 5.68 2.30 -10.82
C ASP A 60 6.62 1.90 -11.97
N ASN A 61 7.87 1.54 -11.66
CA ASN A 61 8.86 1.16 -12.64
C ASN A 61 9.98 0.29 -12.04
N GLN A 62 10.76 -0.34 -12.93
CA GLN A 62 11.88 -1.21 -12.57
C GLN A 62 12.97 -0.49 -11.77
N ALA A 63 13.26 0.78 -12.08
CA ALA A 63 14.32 1.53 -11.42
C ALA A 63 13.98 1.82 -9.95
N LEU A 64 12.74 2.20 -9.67
CA LEU A 64 12.21 2.38 -8.32
C LEU A 64 12.21 1.04 -7.57
N ALA A 65 11.74 -0.05 -8.20
CA ALA A 65 11.77 -1.37 -7.56
C ALA A 65 13.20 -1.80 -7.18
N PHE A 66 14.18 -1.54 -8.06
CA PHE A 66 15.57 -1.85 -7.79
C PHE A 66 16.13 -1.04 -6.62
N ARG A 67 15.87 0.28 -6.58
CA ARG A 67 16.27 1.14 -5.45
C ARG A 67 15.65 0.69 -4.14
N ALA A 68 14.35 0.43 -4.17
CA ALA A 68 13.59 0.00 -3.00
C ALA A 68 14.08 -1.37 -2.47
N GLN A 69 14.47 -2.30 -3.35
CA GLN A 69 15.09 -3.57 -2.94
C GLN A 69 16.43 -3.37 -2.23
N LYS A 70 17.26 -2.44 -2.72
CA LYS A 70 18.54 -2.08 -2.08
C LYS A 70 18.36 -1.37 -0.73
N GLN A 71 17.21 -0.74 -0.51
CA GLN A 71 16.88 0.02 0.70
C GLN A 71 15.80 -0.68 1.55
N SER A 72 15.75 -2.01 1.50
CA SER A 72 14.74 -2.80 2.23
C SER A 72 14.75 -2.58 3.75
N SER A 73 15.91 -2.30 4.35
CA SER A 73 16.01 -1.95 5.78
C SER A 73 15.31 -0.62 6.09
N VAL A 74 15.49 0.40 5.26
CA VAL A 74 14.84 1.71 5.41
C VAL A 74 13.32 1.57 5.30
N LEU A 75 12.84 0.70 4.39
CA LEU A 75 11.42 0.40 4.28
C LEU A 75 10.88 -0.30 5.53
N LEU A 76 11.62 -1.23 6.13
CA LEU A 76 11.22 -1.86 7.40
C LEU A 76 11.18 -0.84 8.54
N GLU A 77 12.18 0.03 8.66
CA GLU A 77 12.21 1.08 9.67
C GLU A 77 11.01 2.04 9.55
N ALA A 78 10.64 2.40 8.31
CA ALA A 78 9.45 3.22 8.04
C ALA A 78 8.15 2.49 8.40
N LEU A 79 8.03 1.21 8.09
CA LEU A 79 6.88 0.39 8.48
C LEU A 79 6.71 0.30 10.00
N TRP A 80 7.82 0.20 10.75
CA TRP A 80 7.78 0.10 12.21
C TRP A 80 7.37 1.39 12.91
N GLN A 81 7.36 2.53 12.22
CA GLN A 81 6.76 3.76 12.77
C GLN A 81 5.23 3.68 12.85
N ILE A 82 4.62 2.72 12.15
CA ILE A 82 3.17 2.51 12.13
C ILE A 82 2.84 1.32 13.02
N GLU A 83 2.09 1.56 14.09
CA GLU A 83 1.75 0.55 15.12
C GLU A 83 1.24 -0.76 14.51
N ALA A 84 0.34 -0.66 13.52
CA ALA A 84 -0.27 -1.81 12.84
C ALA A 84 0.70 -2.66 12.00
N LEU A 85 1.94 -2.21 11.77
CA LEU A 85 2.92 -2.83 10.87
C LEU A 85 4.23 -3.19 11.60
N THR A 86 4.30 -2.99 12.92
CA THR A 86 5.47 -3.30 13.77
C THR A 86 5.94 -4.76 13.71
N GLN A 87 5.03 -5.69 13.42
CA GLN A 87 5.32 -7.12 13.33
C GLN A 87 5.99 -7.57 12.01
N ILE A 88 6.03 -6.70 11.00
CA ILE A 88 6.61 -7.01 9.68
C ILE A 88 8.13 -7.09 9.78
N LYS A 89 8.75 -8.17 9.25
CA LYS A 89 10.22 -8.34 9.21
C LYS A 89 10.73 -8.52 7.79
N LYS A 90 9.85 -8.61 6.80
CA LYS A 90 10.22 -8.81 5.39
C LYS A 90 9.50 -7.82 4.50
N VAL A 91 10.21 -7.38 3.48
CA VAL A 91 9.68 -6.51 2.42
C VAL A 91 9.81 -7.24 1.09
N ALA A 92 8.70 -7.37 0.38
CA ALA A 92 8.65 -7.83 -1.00
C ALA A 92 8.34 -6.63 -1.90
N ILE A 93 8.97 -6.55 -3.07
CA ILE A 93 8.78 -5.44 -4.01
C ILE A 93 8.42 -5.98 -5.38
N LYS A 94 7.32 -5.46 -5.91
CA LYS A 94 6.80 -5.77 -7.25
C LYS A 94 6.79 -4.52 -8.10
N VAL A 95 6.92 -4.71 -9.42
CA VAL A 95 6.76 -3.62 -10.39
C VAL A 95 5.33 -3.68 -10.91
N ASP A 96 4.64 -2.55 -10.97
CA ASP A 96 3.40 -2.47 -11.73
C ASP A 96 3.72 -2.56 -13.22
N LEU A 97 3.38 -3.69 -13.83
CA LEU A 97 3.65 -3.95 -15.24
C LEU A 97 2.59 -3.33 -16.16
N GLN A 98 1.54 -2.70 -15.62
CA GLN A 98 0.44 -2.15 -16.42
C GLN A 98 0.50 -0.62 -16.48
N LYS A 99 1.11 -0.10 -17.54
CA LYS A 99 0.80 1.24 -18.03
C LYS A 99 -0.41 1.13 -18.96
N TYR A 100 -1.61 1.44 -18.44
CA TYR A 100 -2.79 1.70 -19.27
C TYR A 100 -2.80 3.15 -19.73
#